data_AF-A0A414T244-F1
#
_entry.id   AF-A0A414T244-F1
#
_cell.length_a   1.000
_cell.length_b   1.000
_cell.length_c   1.000
_cell.angle_alpha   90.00
_cell.angle_beta   90.00
_cell.angle_gamma   90.00
#
_symmetry.space_group_name_H-M   'P 1'
#
loop_
_entity.id
_entity.type
_entity.pdbx_description
1 polymer ?
#
loop_
_entity_poly.entity_id
_entity_poly.type
_entity_poly.pdbx_seq_one_letter_code
_entity_poly.pdbx_strand_id
1 'polypeptide(L)'
;MIKGAIFDVDGTLLDSMGIWKDVGGRYLNSIGIEAEPDLGNILFTMSIQEGAQYVKEHYHLSQEIEEIEQNVLDIISDYYKETAPLKSGAVELLEKLRNSNIPMTIASSNNKKEIEMAFERLEIAKYFDRIFTCEEAGAGKTKPDIYLQAAEYLGSRPEETLVFEDVIHAVRTAKKAGFQVVGIYDEASKDDQEEIQREADCYCRDWRELMKKKTALTIAGSDSSGGAGIQADIKTMQANGVYAMSAITALTAQNTTGVTGIMEVSPEFLENQLDAVITDIRPDAVKIGMVSSEKLIKTISKKLKEYHAENIVVDPVMVATSGSRLISENAIETLKTQLLPMASVITPNIPEAEVLAEMEIRSEKDMVEAAKKINEMYHCAVLCKGGHSLNDANDLLYQNGKATWFRGKRINNPNTHGTGCTLSSAIASNLAKGYSLEESIHRAKEYISGALAAMLDLGKGSGPMDHGFEIRGRFGI
;
A
#
# COMPACT_ATOMS: atom_id res chain seq x y z
N MET A 1 -5.77 -8.02 12.62
CA MET A 1 -5.50 -9.02 11.57
C MET A 1 -6.85 -9.43 11.03
N ILE A 2 -7.01 -9.42 9.70
CA ILE A 2 -8.27 -9.79 9.04
C ILE A 2 -8.55 -11.27 9.27
N LYS A 3 -9.81 -11.62 9.53
CA LYS A 3 -10.29 -12.98 9.79
C LYS A 3 -11.46 -13.40 8.88
N GLY A 4 -12.02 -12.49 8.11
CA GLY A 4 -13.12 -12.79 7.19
C GLY A 4 -13.23 -11.75 6.08
N ALA A 5 -13.84 -12.16 4.97
CA ALA A 5 -14.11 -11.27 3.85
C ALA A 5 -15.54 -11.49 3.30
N ILE A 6 -16.25 -10.40 3.06
CA ILE A 6 -17.60 -10.36 2.54
C ILE A 6 -17.57 -9.61 1.21
N PHE A 7 -18.10 -10.22 0.16
CA PHE A 7 -18.14 -9.63 -1.17
C PHE A 7 -19.57 -9.33 -1.59
N ASP A 8 -19.79 -8.15 -2.15
CA ASP A 8 -20.88 -7.99 -3.11
C ASP A 8 -20.54 -8.71 -4.43
N VAL A 9 -21.56 -8.90 -5.26
CA VAL A 9 -21.46 -9.56 -6.56
C VAL A 9 -21.49 -8.53 -7.68
N ASP A 10 -22.59 -7.80 -7.80
CA ASP A 10 -22.87 -7.00 -8.98
C ASP A 10 -22.13 -5.67 -8.94
N GLY A 11 -21.28 -5.41 -9.92
CA GLY A 11 -20.36 -4.26 -9.88
C GLY A 11 -19.16 -4.46 -8.95
N THR A 12 -19.06 -5.60 -8.26
CA THR A 12 -17.92 -5.90 -7.36
C THR A 12 -17.11 -7.11 -7.84
N LEU A 13 -17.70 -8.30 -7.88
CA LEU A 13 -17.05 -9.51 -8.42
C LEU A 13 -17.35 -9.70 -9.90
N LEU A 14 -18.58 -9.39 -10.31
CA LEU A 14 -19.05 -9.47 -11.69
C LEU A 14 -19.15 -8.07 -12.29
N ASP A 15 -18.72 -7.94 -13.54
CA ASP A 15 -18.99 -6.77 -14.36
C ASP A 15 -20.36 -6.96 -15.04
N SER A 16 -21.40 -6.94 -14.20
CA SER A 16 -22.78 -7.30 -14.55
C SER A 16 -23.70 -6.10 -14.68
N MET A 17 -23.34 -4.92 -14.18
CA MET A 17 -24.24 -3.76 -14.12
C MET A 17 -24.72 -3.27 -15.49
N GLY A 18 -23.99 -3.58 -16.56
CA GLY A 18 -24.42 -3.30 -17.94
C GLY A 18 -25.74 -3.97 -18.33
N ILE A 19 -26.06 -5.17 -17.83
CA ILE A 19 -27.33 -5.83 -18.19
C ILE A 19 -28.53 -5.02 -17.71
N TRP A 20 -28.46 -4.43 -16.52
CA TRP A 20 -29.55 -3.69 -15.90
C TRP A 20 -29.86 -2.38 -16.64
N LYS A 21 -28.85 -1.77 -17.30
CA LYS A 21 -29.07 -0.62 -18.18
C LYS A 21 -29.68 -1.01 -19.52
N ASP A 22 -29.36 -2.19 -20.04
CA ASP A 22 -29.73 -2.57 -21.41
C ASP A 22 -30.95 -3.51 -21.49
N VAL A 23 -31.43 -4.05 -20.36
CA VAL A 23 -32.41 -5.15 -20.36
C VAL A 23 -33.73 -4.79 -21.05
N GLY A 24 -34.24 -3.57 -20.85
CA GLY A 24 -35.48 -3.13 -21.53
C GLY A 24 -35.32 -3.07 -23.04
N GLY A 25 -34.15 -2.63 -23.52
CA GLY A 25 -33.82 -2.62 -24.95
C GLY A 25 -33.68 -4.05 -25.51
N ARG A 26 -33.07 -4.96 -24.75
CA ARG A 26 -32.99 -6.39 -25.13
C ARG A 26 -34.36 -7.03 -25.22
N TYR A 27 -35.24 -6.74 -24.27
CA TYR A 27 -36.62 -7.22 -24.30
C TYR A 27 -37.36 -6.72 -25.53
N LEU A 28 -37.35 -5.41 -25.81
CA LEU A 28 -38.00 -4.84 -26.99
C LEU A 28 -37.44 -5.42 -28.30
N ASN A 29 -36.12 -5.56 -28.41
CA ASN A 29 -35.49 -6.19 -29.57
C ASN A 29 -35.92 -7.65 -29.75
N SER A 30 -36.14 -8.39 -28.65
CA SER A 30 -36.60 -9.79 -28.71
C SER A 30 -38.01 -9.95 -29.32
N ILE A 31 -38.83 -8.90 -29.22
CA ILE A 31 -40.17 -8.82 -29.84
C ILE A 31 -40.19 -7.98 -31.13
N GLY A 32 -39.02 -7.63 -31.67
CA GLY A 32 -38.88 -6.95 -32.95
C GLY A 32 -39.11 -5.44 -32.91
N ILE A 33 -39.01 -4.81 -31.74
CA ILE A 33 -39.18 -3.36 -31.54
C ILE A 33 -37.82 -2.73 -31.24
N GLU A 34 -37.47 -1.67 -31.97
CA GLU A 34 -36.26 -0.89 -31.71
C GLU A 34 -36.48 0.04 -30.52
N ALA A 35 -35.60 -0.05 -29.52
CA ALA A 35 -35.66 0.77 -28.32
C ALA A 35 -35.09 2.18 -28.56
N GLU A 36 -35.69 3.18 -27.92
CA GLU A 36 -35.14 4.54 -27.92
C GLU A 36 -33.78 4.60 -27.21
N PRO A 37 -32.85 5.48 -27.65
CA PRO A 37 -31.48 5.54 -27.12
C PRO A 37 -31.37 5.74 -25.60
N ASP A 38 -32.33 6.42 -24.97
CA ASP A 38 -32.29 6.76 -23.54
C ASP A 38 -33.12 5.84 -22.65
N LEU A 39 -33.76 4.80 -23.22
CA LEU A 39 -34.66 3.90 -22.47
C LEU A 39 -33.97 3.29 -21.23
N GLY A 40 -32.72 2.88 -21.37
CA GLY A 40 -31.96 2.27 -20.28
C GLY A 40 -31.81 3.18 -19.06
N ASN A 41 -31.55 4.48 -19.27
CA ASN A 41 -31.40 5.45 -18.18
C ASN A 41 -32.73 5.67 -17.43
N ILE A 42 -33.85 5.62 -18.16
CA ILE A 42 -35.19 5.76 -17.57
C ILE A 42 -35.48 4.54 -16.70
N LEU A 43 -35.35 3.34 -17.26
CA LEU A 43 -35.68 2.08 -16.59
C LEU A 43 -34.75 1.77 -15.42
N PHE A 44 -33.50 2.21 -15.46
CA PHE A 44 -32.52 2.00 -14.37
C PHE A 44 -32.96 2.62 -13.04
N THR A 45 -33.86 3.60 -13.06
CA THR A 45 -34.40 4.25 -11.85
C THR A 45 -35.69 3.63 -11.32
N MET A 46 -36.23 2.64 -12.05
CA MET A 46 -37.51 2.00 -11.75
C MET A 46 -37.30 0.59 -11.21
N SER A 47 -38.26 0.09 -10.42
CA SER A 47 -38.36 -1.36 -10.19
C SER A 47 -38.70 -2.09 -11.48
N ILE A 48 -38.46 -3.41 -11.54
CA ILE A 48 -38.78 -4.22 -12.73
C ILE A 48 -40.28 -4.13 -13.08
N GLN A 49 -41.16 -4.11 -12.08
CA GLN A 49 -42.60 -3.98 -12.28
C GLN A 49 -42.98 -2.60 -12.87
N GLU A 50 -42.44 -1.52 -12.32
CA GLU A 50 -42.64 -0.16 -12.84
C GLU A 50 -42.07 -0.03 -14.27
N GLY A 51 -40.91 -0.61 -14.52
CA GLY A 51 -40.29 -0.66 -15.84
C GLY A 51 -41.12 -1.43 -16.86
N ALA A 52 -41.67 -2.59 -16.48
CA ALA A 52 -42.56 -3.38 -17.32
C ALA A 52 -43.84 -2.59 -17.66
N GLN A 53 -44.43 -1.90 -16.68
CA GLN A 53 -45.57 -1.01 -16.91
C GLN A 53 -45.21 0.14 -17.87
N TYR A 54 -44.08 0.81 -17.63
CA TYR A 54 -43.60 1.90 -18.49
C TYR A 54 -43.44 1.43 -19.94
N VAL A 55 -42.75 0.30 -20.16
CA VAL A 55 -42.50 -0.26 -21.49
C VAL A 55 -43.82 -0.63 -22.18
N LYS A 56 -44.78 -1.24 -21.46
CA LYS A 56 -46.10 -1.56 -22.00
C LYS A 56 -46.84 -0.31 -22.49
N GLU A 57 -46.92 0.71 -21.64
CA GLU A 57 -47.68 1.92 -21.93
C GLU A 57 -47.02 2.74 -23.05
N HIS A 58 -45.71 2.91 -22.98
CA HIS A 58 -44.93 3.74 -23.89
C HIS A 58 -44.81 3.14 -25.29
N TYR A 59 -44.62 1.82 -25.40
CA TYR A 59 -44.50 1.11 -26.68
C TYR A 59 -45.81 0.45 -27.14
N HIS A 60 -46.91 0.68 -26.42
CA HIS A 60 -48.25 0.17 -26.73
C HIS A 60 -48.31 -1.36 -26.91
N LEU A 61 -47.64 -2.09 -26.01
CA LEU A 61 -47.54 -3.55 -26.08
C LEU A 61 -48.87 -4.23 -25.70
N SER A 62 -49.17 -5.34 -26.37
CA SER A 62 -50.37 -6.15 -26.09
C SER A 62 -50.18 -7.17 -24.97
N GLN A 63 -48.94 -7.47 -24.61
CA GLN A 63 -48.56 -8.40 -23.54
C GLN A 63 -49.03 -7.89 -22.18
N GLU A 64 -49.31 -8.81 -21.25
CA GLU A 64 -49.60 -8.45 -19.86
C GLU A 64 -48.33 -8.01 -19.11
N ILE A 65 -48.49 -7.19 -18.07
CA ILE A 65 -47.34 -6.63 -17.33
C ILE A 65 -46.51 -7.76 -16.71
N GLU A 66 -47.18 -8.78 -16.18
CA GLU A 66 -46.54 -9.96 -15.59
C GLU A 66 -45.76 -10.77 -16.62
N GLU A 67 -46.22 -10.80 -17.89
CA GLU A 67 -45.50 -11.47 -18.98
C GLU A 67 -44.24 -10.70 -19.37
N ILE A 68 -44.31 -9.36 -19.41
CA ILE A 68 -43.16 -8.50 -19.68
C ILE A 68 -42.12 -8.65 -18.56
N GLU A 69 -42.56 -8.60 -17.30
CA GLU A 69 -41.72 -8.79 -16.13
C GLU A 69 -40.98 -10.12 -16.18
N GLN A 70 -41.69 -11.23 -16.42
CA GLN A 70 -41.06 -12.56 -16.48
C GLN A 70 -40.03 -12.65 -17.61
N ASN A 71 -40.33 -12.13 -18.79
CA ASN A 71 -39.39 -12.15 -19.92
C ASN A 71 -38.13 -11.30 -19.63
N VAL A 72 -38.29 -10.15 -18.96
CA VAL A 72 -37.16 -9.32 -18.53
C VAL A 72 -36.29 -10.07 -17.52
N LEU A 73 -36.90 -10.74 -16.54
CA LEU A 73 -36.18 -11.57 -15.57
C LEU A 73 -35.47 -12.76 -16.23
N ASP A 74 -36.09 -13.39 -17.24
CA ASP A 74 -35.47 -14.49 -17.98
C ASP A 74 -34.23 -14.02 -18.74
N ILE A 75 -34.28 -12.84 -19.38
CA ILE A 75 -33.11 -12.22 -20.04
C ILE A 75 -31.98 -11.96 -19.05
N ILE A 76 -32.30 -11.47 -17.85
CA ILE A 76 -31.32 -11.23 -16.78
C ILE A 76 -30.71 -12.57 -16.34
N SER A 77 -31.54 -13.56 -16.03
CA SER A 77 -31.10 -14.88 -15.59
C SER A 77 -30.18 -15.55 -16.64
N ASP A 78 -30.53 -15.46 -17.92
CA ASP A 78 -29.70 -15.99 -19.01
C ASP A 78 -28.37 -15.24 -19.12
N TYR A 79 -28.36 -13.93 -18.88
CA TYR A 79 -27.12 -13.16 -18.84
C TYR A 79 -26.17 -13.65 -17.73
N TYR A 80 -26.63 -13.89 -16.50
CA TYR A 80 -25.76 -14.44 -15.43
C TYR A 80 -25.27 -15.84 -15.76
N LYS A 81 -26.17 -16.68 -16.24
CA LYS A 81 -25.90 -18.08 -16.59
C LYS A 81 -24.90 -18.22 -17.72
N GLU A 82 -24.91 -17.34 -18.72
CA GLU A 82 -24.13 -17.54 -19.95
C GLU A 82 -23.06 -16.48 -20.18
N THR A 83 -23.28 -15.23 -19.76
CA THR A 83 -22.51 -14.07 -20.23
C THR A 83 -21.71 -13.35 -19.15
N ALA A 84 -22.30 -12.99 -17.99
CA ALA A 84 -21.75 -12.08 -16.99
C ALA A 84 -20.25 -12.29 -16.72
N PRO A 85 -19.36 -11.37 -17.10
CA PRO A 85 -17.92 -11.54 -16.92
C PRO A 85 -17.49 -11.24 -15.48
N LEU A 86 -16.34 -11.80 -15.08
CA LEU A 86 -15.67 -11.41 -13.84
C LEU A 86 -14.99 -10.04 -14.00
N LYS A 87 -14.97 -9.26 -12.93
CA LYS A 87 -14.07 -8.11 -12.83
C LYS A 87 -12.62 -8.56 -12.88
N SER A 88 -11.79 -7.73 -13.52
CA SER A 88 -10.36 -8.03 -13.67
C SER A 88 -9.68 -8.13 -12.30
N GLY A 89 -8.88 -9.19 -12.11
CA GLY A 89 -8.20 -9.48 -10.86
C GLY A 89 -9.03 -10.20 -9.78
N ALA A 90 -10.32 -10.47 -10.03
CA ALA A 90 -11.19 -11.07 -9.02
C ALA A 90 -10.71 -12.46 -8.60
N VAL A 91 -10.34 -13.32 -9.57
CA VAL A 91 -9.87 -14.69 -9.28
C VAL A 91 -8.60 -14.65 -8.44
N GLU A 92 -7.63 -13.82 -8.83
CA GLU A 92 -6.36 -13.69 -8.13
C GLU A 92 -6.55 -13.17 -6.70
N LEU A 93 -7.49 -12.25 -6.49
CA LEU A 93 -7.86 -11.77 -5.15
C LEU A 93 -8.45 -12.90 -4.29
N LEU A 94 -9.41 -13.66 -4.83
CA LEU A 94 -10.03 -14.79 -4.14
C LEU A 94 -9.00 -15.87 -3.79
N GLU A 95 -8.10 -16.19 -4.71
CA GLU A 95 -6.99 -17.12 -4.48
C GLU A 95 -6.05 -16.62 -3.37
N LYS A 96 -5.71 -15.32 -3.37
CA LYS A 96 -4.86 -14.72 -2.34
C LYS A 96 -5.49 -14.80 -0.96
N LEU A 97 -6.78 -14.49 -0.83
CA LEU A 97 -7.50 -14.57 0.43
C LEU A 97 -7.60 -16.02 0.93
N ARG A 98 -7.93 -16.96 0.04
CA ARG A 98 -7.95 -18.39 0.36
C ARG A 98 -6.58 -18.91 0.82
N ASN A 99 -5.50 -18.56 0.12
CA ASN A 99 -4.14 -18.94 0.50
C ASN A 99 -3.69 -18.33 1.84
N SER A 100 -4.35 -17.23 2.24
CA SER A 100 -4.15 -16.59 3.54
C SER A 100 -5.06 -17.17 4.64
N ASN A 101 -5.83 -18.23 4.34
CA ASN A 101 -6.85 -18.83 5.22
C ASN A 101 -7.91 -17.82 5.69
N ILE A 102 -8.29 -16.88 4.82
CA ILE A 102 -9.39 -15.95 5.10
C ILE A 102 -10.67 -16.55 4.50
N PRO A 103 -11.65 -16.98 5.33
CA PRO A 103 -12.94 -17.46 4.84
C PRO A 103 -13.74 -16.32 4.20
N MET A 104 -14.56 -16.67 3.20
CA MET A 104 -15.24 -15.72 2.34
C MET A 104 -16.73 -16.04 2.20
N THR A 105 -17.56 -15.00 2.22
CA THR A 105 -19.01 -15.08 1.98
C THR A 105 -19.48 -14.01 1.02
N ILE A 106 -20.66 -14.20 0.45
CA ILE A 106 -21.33 -13.19 -0.39
C ILE A 106 -22.43 -12.47 0.40
N ALA A 107 -22.57 -11.17 0.17
CA ALA A 107 -23.70 -10.35 0.60
C ALA A 107 -24.22 -9.55 -0.60
N SER A 108 -25.32 -9.99 -1.22
CA SER A 108 -25.82 -9.41 -2.48
C SER A 108 -27.31 -9.04 -2.39
N SER A 109 -27.70 -8.03 -3.16
CA SER A 109 -29.11 -7.69 -3.40
C SER A 109 -29.74 -8.58 -4.47
N ASN A 110 -28.93 -9.32 -5.25
CA ASN A 110 -29.42 -10.21 -6.29
C ASN A 110 -29.87 -11.57 -5.72
N ASN A 111 -30.66 -12.28 -6.51
CA ASN A 111 -31.13 -13.63 -6.29
C ASN A 111 -29.95 -14.61 -6.21
N LYS A 112 -29.99 -15.46 -5.18
CA LYS A 112 -29.03 -16.54 -4.95
C LYS A 112 -28.80 -17.45 -6.17
N LYS A 113 -29.87 -17.85 -6.86
CA LYS A 113 -29.84 -18.74 -8.03
C LYS A 113 -29.03 -18.15 -9.19
N GLU A 114 -29.17 -16.85 -9.46
CA GLU A 114 -28.42 -16.17 -10.52
C GLU A 114 -26.93 -16.09 -10.19
N ILE A 115 -26.61 -15.78 -8.93
CA ILE A 115 -25.24 -15.77 -8.41
C ILE A 115 -24.61 -17.17 -8.53
N GLU A 116 -25.32 -18.21 -8.10
CA GLU A 116 -24.87 -19.61 -8.18
C GLU A 116 -24.57 -20.01 -9.63
N MET A 117 -25.47 -19.71 -10.57
CA MET A 117 -25.27 -20.00 -11.99
C MET A 117 -24.01 -19.33 -12.55
N ALA A 118 -23.82 -18.04 -12.26
CA ALA A 118 -22.62 -17.32 -12.69
C ALA A 118 -21.36 -17.93 -12.05
N PHE A 119 -21.40 -18.20 -10.75
CA PHE A 119 -20.24 -18.70 -9.98
C PHE A 119 -19.83 -20.12 -10.38
N GLU A 120 -20.79 -20.98 -10.72
CA GLU A 120 -20.53 -22.31 -11.27
C GLU A 120 -19.86 -22.21 -12.64
N ARG A 121 -20.43 -21.42 -13.56
CA ARG A 121 -19.85 -21.19 -14.91
C ARG A 121 -18.42 -20.65 -14.83
N LEU A 122 -18.18 -19.73 -13.90
CA LEU A 122 -16.90 -19.04 -13.73
C LEU A 122 -15.93 -19.81 -12.81
N GLU A 123 -16.33 -20.97 -12.29
CA GLU A 123 -15.57 -21.84 -11.39
C GLU A 123 -15.07 -21.15 -10.09
N ILE A 124 -15.81 -20.14 -9.61
CA ILE A 124 -15.48 -19.39 -8.38
C ILE A 124 -16.36 -19.76 -7.17
N ALA A 125 -17.41 -20.57 -7.35
CA ALA A 125 -18.27 -21.02 -6.25
C ALA A 125 -17.47 -21.66 -5.09
N LYS A 126 -16.38 -22.36 -5.42
CA LYS A 126 -15.46 -23.02 -4.48
C LYS A 126 -14.76 -22.10 -3.47
N TYR A 127 -14.80 -20.79 -3.66
CA TYR A 127 -14.18 -19.82 -2.76
C TYR A 127 -15.09 -19.38 -1.62
N PHE A 128 -16.40 -19.55 -1.74
CA PHE A 128 -17.37 -18.97 -0.81
C PHE A 128 -18.06 -20.04 0.03
N ASP A 129 -18.13 -19.80 1.33
CA ASP A 129 -18.76 -20.73 2.27
C ASP A 129 -20.29 -20.60 2.26
N ARG A 130 -20.79 -19.40 1.93
CA ARG A 130 -22.22 -19.09 1.89
C ARG A 130 -22.53 -17.83 1.09
N ILE A 131 -23.72 -17.80 0.50
CA ILE A 131 -24.34 -16.63 -0.11
C ILE A 131 -25.48 -16.13 0.79
N PHE A 132 -25.44 -14.86 1.16
CA PHE A 132 -26.52 -14.14 1.84
C PHE A 132 -27.17 -13.17 0.86
N THR A 133 -28.51 -13.14 0.84
CA THR A 133 -29.29 -12.20 0.03
C THR A 133 -30.02 -11.19 0.90
N CYS A 134 -30.32 -10.01 0.36
CA CYS A 134 -31.14 -9.01 1.04
C CYS A 134 -32.55 -9.55 1.40
N GLU A 135 -33.07 -10.50 0.61
CA GLU A 135 -34.33 -11.20 0.91
C GLU A 135 -34.21 -12.05 2.18
N GLU A 136 -33.16 -12.87 2.32
CA GLU A 136 -32.90 -13.65 3.53
C GLU A 136 -32.68 -12.75 4.76
N ALA A 137 -32.03 -11.60 4.57
CA ALA A 137 -31.76 -10.63 5.65
C ALA A 137 -33.00 -9.79 6.03
N GLY A 138 -34.05 -9.76 5.20
CA GLY A 138 -35.25 -8.96 5.42
C GLY A 138 -35.06 -7.45 5.27
N ALA A 139 -33.92 -7.00 4.76
CA ALA A 139 -33.59 -5.60 4.51
C ALA A 139 -32.53 -5.46 3.41
N GLY A 140 -32.62 -4.38 2.63
CA GLY A 140 -31.55 -3.99 1.70
C GLY A 140 -30.32 -3.43 2.40
N LYS A 141 -29.24 -3.19 1.63
CA LYS A 141 -27.93 -2.67 2.10
C LYS A 141 -27.93 -1.22 2.61
N THR A 142 -29.11 -0.62 2.82
CA THR A 142 -29.26 0.62 3.60
C THR A 142 -29.18 0.35 5.12
N LYS A 143 -29.23 -0.92 5.52
CA LYS A 143 -28.98 -1.39 6.88
C LYS A 143 -27.87 -2.46 6.89
N PRO A 144 -27.13 -2.61 7.99
CA PRO A 144 -25.95 -3.47 8.02
C PRO A 144 -26.24 -4.96 8.27
N ASP A 145 -27.52 -5.35 8.40
CA ASP A 145 -27.96 -6.67 8.84
C ASP A 145 -27.31 -7.81 8.03
N ILE A 146 -27.27 -7.69 6.70
CA ILE A 146 -26.67 -8.69 5.82
C ILE A 146 -25.16 -8.88 6.07
N TYR A 147 -24.42 -7.79 6.30
CA TYR A 147 -22.98 -7.85 6.60
C TYR A 147 -22.73 -8.42 7.99
N LEU A 148 -23.57 -8.07 8.96
CA LEU A 148 -23.47 -8.58 10.33
C LEU A 148 -23.74 -10.08 10.39
N GLN A 149 -24.76 -10.56 9.68
CA GLN A 149 -25.06 -11.99 9.56
C GLN A 149 -23.92 -12.75 8.87
N ALA A 150 -23.36 -12.19 7.80
CA ALA A 150 -22.22 -12.78 7.10
C ALA A 150 -20.97 -12.85 7.99
N ALA A 151 -20.65 -11.79 8.74
CA ALA A 151 -19.53 -11.75 9.67
C ALA A 151 -19.70 -12.73 10.85
N GLU A 152 -20.92 -12.82 11.40
CA GLU A 152 -21.26 -13.79 12.45
C GLU A 152 -21.03 -15.22 11.96
N TYR A 153 -21.45 -15.53 10.72
CA TYR A 153 -21.22 -16.85 10.11
C TYR A 153 -19.73 -17.15 9.91
N LEU A 154 -18.93 -16.15 9.52
CA LEU A 154 -17.48 -16.25 9.40
C LEU A 154 -16.76 -16.37 10.77
N GLY A 155 -17.47 -16.14 11.89
CA GLY A 155 -16.88 -16.11 13.22
C GLY A 155 -15.95 -14.92 13.44
N SER A 156 -16.16 -13.81 12.70
CA SER A 156 -15.32 -12.62 12.75
C SER A 156 -16.11 -11.40 13.25
N ARG A 157 -15.40 -10.46 13.88
CA ARG A 157 -15.96 -9.17 14.28
C ARG A 157 -15.91 -8.18 13.11
N PRO A 158 -16.76 -7.12 13.08
CA PRO A 158 -16.73 -6.13 12.01
C PRO A 158 -15.33 -5.55 11.76
N GLU A 159 -14.60 -5.18 12.82
CA GLU A 159 -13.25 -4.61 12.72
C GLU A 159 -12.17 -5.61 12.25
N GLU A 160 -12.51 -6.90 12.17
CA GLU A 160 -11.65 -7.99 11.68
C GLU A 160 -12.14 -8.52 10.32
N THR A 161 -13.13 -7.88 9.70
CA THR A 161 -13.78 -8.36 8.48
C THR A 161 -13.69 -7.31 7.38
N LEU A 162 -13.25 -7.74 6.19
CA LEU A 162 -13.26 -6.90 4.99
C LEU A 162 -14.63 -6.98 4.30
N VAL A 163 -15.13 -5.85 3.82
CA VAL A 163 -16.31 -5.78 2.94
C VAL A 163 -15.90 -5.17 1.61
N PHE A 164 -16.22 -5.85 0.51
CA PHE A 164 -15.94 -5.38 -0.86
C PHE A 164 -17.23 -4.93 -1.52
N GLU A 165 -17.28 -3.68 -1.98
CA GLU A 165 -18.47 -3.01 -2.50
C GLU A 165 -18.12 -1.98 -3.58
N ASP A 166 -19.07 -1.65 -4.45
CA ASP A 166 -18.93 -0.66 -5.52
C ASP A 166 -19.96 0.48 -5.44
N VAL A 167 -20.87 0.44 -4.45
CA VAL A 167 -21.94 1.43 -4.31
C VAL A 167 -21.84 2.21 -2.99
N ILE A 168 -21.93 3.54 -3.09
CA ILE A 168 -21.68 4.48 -1.98
C ILE A 168 -22.54 4.23 -0.72
N HIS A 169 -23.83 3.91 -0.89
CA HIS A 169 -24.71 3.70 0.26
C HIS A 169 -24.34 2.43 1.02
N ALA A 170 -23.96 1.35 0.31
CA ALA A 170 -23.51 0.10 0.88
C ALA A 170 -22.16 0.27 1.61
N VAL A 171 -21.22 1.00 1.00
CA VAL A 171 -19.94 1.41 1.63
C VAL A 171 -20.20 2.13 2.95
N ARG A 172 -21.04 3.16 2.94
CA ARG A 172 -21.39 3.94 4.15
C ARG A 172 -22.04 3.08 5.23
N THR A 173 -22.93 2.16 4.84
CA THR A 173 -23.60 1.24 5.76
C THR A 173 -22.59 0.32 6.45
N ALA A 174 -21.70 -0.33 5.69
CA ALA A 174 -20.68 -1.21 6.23
C ALA A 174 -19.68 -0.45 7.13
N LYS A 175 -19.20 0.73 6.69
CA LYS A 175 -18.33 1.60 7.51
C LYS A 175 -18.95 1.97 8.86
N LYS A 176 -20.23 2.37 8.86
CA LYS A 176 -20.96 2.72 10.10
C LYS A 176 -21.11 1.53 11.06
N ALA A 177 -21.15 0.31 10.54
CA ALA A 177 -21.19 -0.91 11.33
C ALA A 177 -19.82 -1.38 11.83
N GLY A 178 -18.73 -0.66 11.51
CA GLY A 178 -17.38 -0.95 12.00
C GLY A 178 -16.55 -1.86 11.10
N PHE A 179 -17.03 -2.18 9.89
CA PHE A 179 -16.28 -2.94 8.91
C PHE A 179 -15.14 -2.13 8.29
N GLN A 180 -14.08 -2.84 7.87
CA GLN A 180 -13.10 -2.29 6.94
C GLN A 180 -13.62 -2.50 5.51
N VAL A 181 -13.73 -1.42 4.73
CA VAL A 181 -14.37 -1.47 3.41
C VAL A 181 -13.38 -1.18 2.29
N VAL A 182 -13.39 -2.04 1.27
CA VAL A 182 -12.65 -1.87 0.03
C VAL A 182 -13.64 -1.55 -1.08
N GLY A 183 -13.57 -0.31 -1.58
CA GLY A 183 -14.33 0.15 -2.73
C GLY A 183 -13.70 -0.30 -4.05
N ILE A 184 -14.52 -0.64 -5.05
CA ILE A 184 -14.05 -0.82 -6.43
C ILE A 184 -14.80 0.09 -7.41
N TYR A 185 -14.06 0.55 -8.43
CA TYR A 185 -14.64 1.25 -9.57
C TYR A 185 -15.67 0.38 -10.31
N ASP A 186 -16.84 0.96 -10.57
CA ASP A 186 -17.81 0.46 -11.54
C ASP A 186 -18.34 1.61 -12.40
N GLU A 187 -18.61 1.34 -13.68
CA GLU A 187 -19.15 2.34 -14.60
C GLU A 187 -20.58 2.75 -14.22
N ALA A 188 -21.35 1.87 -13.57
CA ALA A 188 -22.69 2.18 -13.11
C ALA A 188 -22.72 3.19 -11.97
N SER A 189 -21.70 3.21 -11.11
CA SER A 189 -21.56 4.17 -10.00
C SER A 189 -20.57 5.31 -10.32
N LYS A 190 -20.31 5.60 -11.60
CA LYS A 190 -19.31 6.60 -12.04
C LYS A 190 -19.45 7.98 -11.38
N ASP A 191 -20.69 8.40 -11.12
CA ASP A 191 -20.99 9.72 -10.54
C ASP A 191 -20.71 9.78 -9.03
N ASP A 192 -20.62 8.61 -8.37
CA ASP A 192 -20.37 8.47 -6.93
C ASP A 192 -18.91 8.08 -6.60
N GLN A 193 -18.03 7.88 -7.60
CA GLN A 193 -16.69 7.30 -7.41
C GLN A 193 -15.80 8.14 -6.48
N GLU A 194 -15.86 9.47 -6.57
CA GLU A 194 -15.11 10.35 -5.68
C GLU A 194 -15.57 10.20 -4.22
N GLU A 195 -16.87 9.97 -3.99
CA GLU A 195 -17.39 9.72 -2.65
C GLU A 195 -16.97 8.34 -2.16
N ILE A 196 -17.03 7.31 -2.99
CA ILE A 196 -16.59 5.95 -2.63
C ILE A 196 -15.12 5.97 -2.22
N GLN A 197 -14.26 6.61 -3.02
CA GLN A 197 -12.84 6.73 -2.73
C GLN A 197 -12.56 7.45 -1.40
N ARG A 198 -13.40 8.41 -1.03
CA ARG A 198 -13.26 9.17 0.22
C ARG A 198 -13.75 8.41 1.45
N GLU A 199 -14.82 7.63 1.32
CA GLU A 199 -15.48 6.96 2.46
C GLU A 199 -14.92 5.55 2.74
N ALA A 200 -14.45 4.84 1.71
CA ALA A 200 -13.85 3.52 1.86
C ALA A 200 -12.46 3.58 2.53
N ASP A 201 -12.04 2.50 3.17
CA ASP A 201 -10.68 2.39 3.74
C ASP A 201 -9.62 2.19 2.65
N CYS A 202 -10.03 1.57 1.54
CA CYS A 202 -9.22 1.39 0.35
C CYS A 202 -10.13 1.49 -0.87
N TYR A 203 -9.59 1.97 -1.99
CA TYR A 203 -10.29 2.05 -3.25
C TYR A 203 -9.36 1.64 -4.38
N CYS A 204 -9.85 0.80 -5.29
CA CYS A 204 -9.10 0.36 -6.46
C CYS A 204 -9.97 0.41 -7.72
N ARG A 205 -9.33 0.58 -8.87
CA ARG A 205 -10.02 0.48 -10.17
C ARG A 205 -10.04 -0.95 -10.71
N ASP A 206 -9.14 -1.78 -10.20
CA ASP A 206 -8.89 -3.15 -10.61
C ASP A 206 -8.37 -3.94 -9.41
N TRP A 207 -8.87 -5.16 -9.18
CA TRP A 207 -8.49 -5.94 -8.01
C TRP A 207 -6.99 -6.27 -7.95
N ARG A 208 -6.30 -6.30 -9.10
CA ARG A 208 -4.83 -6.48 -9.17
C ARG A 208 -4.08 -5.37 -8.45
N GLU A 209 -4.66 -4.18 -8.33
CA GLU A 209 -4.03 -3.07 -7.60
C GLU A 209 -3.83 -3.38 -6.12
N LEU A 210 -4.72 -4.16 -5.49
CA LEU A 210 -4.59 -4.63 -4.11
C LEU A 210 -3.48 -5.68 -3.94
N MET A 211 -3.01 -6.25 -5.05
CA MET A 211 -2.00 -7.31 -5.07
C MET A 211 -0.63 -6.81 -5.55
N LYS A 212 -0.56 -5.60 -6.10
CA LYS A 212 0.71 -4.99 -6.51
C LYS A 212 1.59 -4.84 -5.29
N LYS A 213 2.73 -5.52 -5.33
CA LYS A 213 3.76 -5.39 -4.30
C LYS A 213 4.30 -3.97 -4.36
N LYS A 214 4.27 -3.28 -3.23
CA LYS A 214 4.88 -1.97 -3.08
C LYS A 214 6.36 -2.03 -3.37
N THR A 215 6.92 -0.96 -3.92
CA THR A 215 8.30 -0.93 -4.41
C THR A 215 9.09 0.14 -3.67
N ALA A 216 10.38 -0.11 -3.44
CA ALA A 216 11.27 0.92 -2.90
C ALA A 216 12.63 0.87 -3.59
N LEU A 217 13.17 2.04 -3.90
CA LEU A 217 14.48 2.22 -4.51
C LEU A 217 15.50 2.64 -3.45
N THR A 218 16.57 1.88 -3.27
CA THR A 218 17.75 2.39 -2.55
C THR A 218 18.74 3.06 -3.51
N ILE A 219 19.26 4.22 -3.12
CA ILE A 219 20.36 4.91 -3.78
C ILE A 219 21.53 4.97 -2.80
N ALA A 220 22.47 4.03 -2.90
CA ALA A 220 23.54 3.88 -1.92
C ALA A 220 24.76 3.11 -2.47
N GLY A 221 25.82 3.06 -1.68
CA GLY A 221 27.00 2.23 -1.95
C GLY A 221 26.74 0.74 -1.70
N SER A 222 27.51 -0.11 -2.37
CA SER A 222 27.53 -1.57 -2.22
C SER A 222 28.58 -1.99 -1.19
N ASP A 223 28.13 -2.66 -0.13
CA ASP A 223 28.98 -3.32 0.88
C ASP A 223 29.20 -4.78 0.49
N SER A 224 30.44 -5.12 0.11
CA SER A 224 30.82 -6.48 -0.31
C SER A 224 30.55 -7.57 0.74
N SER A 225 30.48 -7.23 2.03
CA SER A 225 30.13 -8.20 3.08
C SER A 225 28.65 -8.40 3.29
N GLY A 226 27.83 -7.52 2.73
CA GLY A 226 26.38 -7.60 2.78
C GLY A 226 25.75 -7.20 4.11
N GLY A 227 26.47 -6.50 5.00
CA GLY A 227 25.97 -6.06 6.29
C GLY A 227 25.38 -4.65 6.30
N ALA A 228 25.79 -3.79 5.37
CA ALA A 228 25.28 -2.43 5.18
C ALA A 228 25.00 -2.14 3.69
N GLY A 229 24.90 -0.86 3.32
CA GLY A 229 24.75 -0.43 1.93
C GLY A 229 23.47 -0.97 1.28
N ILE A 230 23.50 -1.07 -0.06
CA ILE A 230 22.35 -1.60 -0.83
C ILE A 230 21.97 -3.02 -0.41
N GLN A 231 22.90 -3.82 0.12
CA GLN A 231 22.62 -5.18 0.57
C GLN A 231 21.74 -5.20 1.81
N ALA A 232 22.05 -4.38 2.82
CA ALA A 232 21.18 -4.23 3.99
C ALA A 232 19.83 -3.65 3.60
N ASP A 233 19.83 -2.69 2.67
CA ASP A 233 18.61 -2.04 2.19
C ASP A 233 17.68 -3.05 1.50
N ILE A 234 18.18 -3.81 0.53
CA ILE A 234 17.41 -4.83 -0.21
C ILE A 234 16.88 -5.91 0.74
N LYS A 235 17.72 -6.42 1.64
CA LYS A 235 17.30 -7.44 2.63
C LYS A 235 16.19 -6.89 3.53
N THR A 236 16.33 -5.66 4.00
CA THR A 236 15.34 -5.00 4.85
C THR A 236 14.03 -4.78 4.12
N MET A 237 14.08 -4.24 2.90
CA MET A 237 12.89 -3.98 2.08
C MET A 237 12.12 -5.28 1.82
N GLN A 238 12.81 -6.36 1.46
CA GLN A 238 12.15 -7.65 1.24
C GLN A 238 11.57 -8.25 2.52
N ALA A 239 12.29 -8.17 3.64
CA ALA A 239 11.76 -8.60 4.94
C ALA A 239 10.55 -7.76 5.41
N ASN A 240 10.40 -6.54 4.89
CA ASN A 240 9.28 -5.64 5.16
C ASN A 240 8.17 -5.69 4.07
N GLY A 241 8.19 -6.70 3.20
CA GLY A 241 7.13 -6.93 2.21
C GLY A 241 7.19 -6.04 0.96
N VAL A 242 8.31 -5.34 0.74
CA VAL A 242 8.49 -4.38 -0.36
C VAL A 242 9.47 -4.90 -1.41
N TYR A 243 9.14 -4.75 -2.68
CA TYR A 243 10.03 -5.09 -3.79
C TYR A 243 11.17 -4.07 -3.85
N ALA A 244 12.38 -4.55 -3.62
CA ALA A 244 13.56 -3.71 -3.55
C ALA A 244 14.21 -3.52 -4.92
N MET A 245 14.58 -2.29 -5.22
CA MET A 245 15.39 -1.89 -6.38
C MET A 245 16.60 -1.10 -5.90
N SER A 246 17.63 -0.96 -6.73
CA SER A 246 18.85 -0.23 -6.34
C SER A 246 19.45 0.58 -7.48
N ALA A 247 19.94 1.78 -7.17
CA ALA A 247 20.89 2.52 -7.98
C ALA A 247 22.20 2.69 -7.17
N ILE A 248 23.29 2.11 -7.67
CA ILE A 248 24.54 2.00 -6.91
C ILE A 248 25.36 3.28 -7.09
N THR A 249 25.80 3.89 -5.98
CA THR A 249 26.65 5.09 -5.98
C THR A 249 28.15 4.79 -5.90
N ALA A 250 28.52 3.67 -5.29
CA ALA A 250 29.90 3.22 -5.21
C ALA A 250 29.97 1.72 -4.93
N LEU A 251 31.06 1.07 -5.35
CA LEU A 251 31.44 -0.26 -4.88
C LEU A 251 32.47 -0.11 -3.77
N THR A 252 32.34 -0.88 -2.69
CA THR A 252 33.32 -0.92 -1.61
C THR A 252 33.91 -2.31 -1.47
N ALA A 253 35.24 -2.39 -1.36
CA ALA A 253 35.92 -3.56 -0.84
C ALA A 253 35.84 -3.47 0.70
N GLN A 254 34.78 -4.07 1.26
CA GLN A 254 34.41 -3.91 2.66
C GLN A 254 34.12 -5.25 3.32
N ASN A 255 34.49 -5.36 4.61
CA ASN A 255 34.10 -6.46 5.47
C ASN A 255 33.86 -5.99 6.92
N THR A 256 33.53 -6.92 7.82
CA THR A 256 33.24 -6.64 9.25
C THR A 256 34.39 -5.95 10.01
N THR A 257 35.60 -5.91 9.45
CA THR A 257 36.78 -5.28 10.05
C THR A 257 37.10 -3.90 9.47
N GLY A 258 36.45 -3.49 8.37
CA GLY A 258 36.63 -2.17 7.76
C GLY A 258 36.51 -2.14 6.25
N VAL A 259 36.84 -0.98 5.68
CA VAL A 259 36.83 -0.69 4.24
C VAL A 259 38.28 -0.58 3.74
N THR A 260 38.64 -1.31 2.68
CA THR A 260 39.98 -1.31 2.09
C THR A 260 40.05 -0.65 0.71
N GLY A 261 38.89 -0.37 0.09
CA GLY A 261 38.83 0.30 -1.20
C GLY A 261 37.42 0.80 -1.53
N ILE A 262 37.35 1.90 -2.28
CA ILE A 262 36.11 2.51 -2.74
C ILE A 262 36.28 2.85 -4.23
N MET A 263 35.30 2.46 -5.04
CA MET A 263 35.21 2.82 -6.45
C MET A 263 33.85 3.49 -6.69
N GLU A 264 33.86 4.80 -6.89
CA GLU A 264 32.65 5.57 -7.21
C GLU A 264 32.16 5.25 -8.62
N VAL A 265 30.84 5.20 -8.82
CA VAL A 265 30.28 5.17 -10.17
C VAL A 265 30.37 6.55 -10.82
N SER A 266 30.37 6.62 -12.14
CA SER A 266 30.27 7.91 -12.82
C SER A 266 28.86 8.51 -12.65
N PRO A 267 28.72 9.85 -12.59
CA PRO A 267 27.41 10.50 -12.57
C PRO A 267 26.52 10.10 -13.75
N GLU A 268 27.11 9.93 -14.94
CA GLU A 268 26.41 9.46 -16.15
C GLU A 268 25.83 8.05 -15.96
N PHE A 269 26.61 7.12 -15.40
CA PHE A 269 26.11 5.77 -15.18
C PHE A 269 25.08 5.70 -14.04
N LEU A 270 25.18 6.57 -13.03
CA LEU A 270 24.13 6.71 -12.01
C LEU A 270 22.83 7.23 -12.62
N GLU A 271 22.90 8.21 -13.53
CA GLU A 271 21.74 8.70 -14.28
C GLU A 271 21.08 7.57 -15.09
N ASN A 272 21.87 6.79 -15.85
CA ASN A 272 21.37 5.64 -16.60
C ASN A 272 20.69 4.58 -15.71
N GLN A 273 21.23 4.32 -14.51
CA GLN A 273 20.60 3.41 -13.54
C GLN A 273 19.24 3.93 -13.06
N LEU A 274 19.17 5.22 -12.72
CA LEU A 274 17.92 5.84 -12.25
C LEU A 274 16.86 5.85 -13.35
N ASP A 275 17.25 6.13 -14.59
CA ASP A 275 16.35 6.10 -15.76
C ASP A 275 15.81 4.70 -16.00
N ALA A 276 16.70 3.70 -16.05
CA ALA A 276 16.33 2.32 -16.29
C ALA A 276 15.34 1.78 -15.24
N VAL A 277 15.55 2.13 -13.96
CA VAL A 277 14.67 1.66 -12.88
C VAL A 277 13.36 2.43 -12.85
N ILE A 278 13.41 3.77 -12.80
CA ILE A 278 12.21 4.58 -12.50
C ILE A 278 11.21 4.56 -13.66
N THR A 279 11.68 4.42 -14.91
CA THR A 279 10.79 4.37 -16.09
C THR A 279 10.10 3.02 -16.28
N ASP A 280 10.64 1.94 -15.73
CA ASP A 280 10.06 0.59 -15.80
C ASP A 280 9.26 0.25 -14.53
N ILE A 281 9.90 0.37 -13.36
CA ILE A 281 9.30 0.09 -12.05
C ILE A 281 9.38 1.35 -11.19
N ARG A 282 8.30 2.15 -11.25
CA ARG A 282 8.19 3.37 -10.43
C ARG A 282 8.30 3.02 -8.94
N PRO A 283 9.23 3.65 -8.18
CA PRO A 283 9.32 3.45 -6.74
C PRO A 283 8.16 4.13 -5.99
N ASP A 284 7.50 3.41 -5.08
CA ASP A 284 6.57 4.01 -4.10
C ASP A 284 7.33 4.77 -2.99
N ALA A 285 8.61 4.45 -2.75
CA ALA A 285 9.51 5.20 -1.87
C ALA A 285 10.97 5.13 -2.31
N VAL A 286 11.76 6.13 -1.90
CA VAL A 286 13.21 6.19 -2.16
C VAL A 286 13.96 6.29 -0.86
N LYS A 287 14.93 5.40 -0.64
CA LYS A 287 15.90 5.51 0.45
C LYS A 287 17.24 5.94 -0.12
N ILE A 288 17.85 6.98 0.45
CA ILE A 288 19.18 7.43 0.07
C ILE A 288 20.12 7.15 1.23
N GLY A 289 21.21 6.43 0.96
CA GLY A 289 22.26 6.14 1.93
C GLY A 289 23.52 6.97 1.67
N MET A 290 24.69 6.35 1.88
CA MET A 290 25.98 6.99 1.64
C MET A 290 26.13 7.47 0.19
N VAL A 291 26.39 8.77 0.03
CA VAL A 291 26.77 9.42 -1.24
C VAL A 291 28.01 10.28 -0.99
N SER A 292 29.15 9.91 -1.59
CA SER A 292 30.47 10.48 -1.26
C SER A 292 30.82 11.75 -2.04
N SER A 293 30.12 12.04 -3.14
CA SER A 293 30.51 13.05 -4.12
C SER A 293 29.39 14.03 -4.45
N GLU A 294 29.74 15.32 -4.50
CA GLU A 294 28.87 16.42 -4.93
C GLU A 294 28.19 16.13 -6.28
N LYS A 295 28.93 15.57 -7.24
CA LYS A 295 28.40 15.28 -8.57
C LYS A 295 27.28 14.23 -8.52
N LEU A 296 27.45 13.19 -7.70
CA LEU A 296 26.44 12.17 -7.51
C LEU A 296 25.21 12.73 -6.80
N ILE A 297 25.38 13.56 -5.77
CA ILE A 297 24.25 14.21 -5.07
C ILE A 297 23.44 15.08 -6.06
N LYS A 298 24.11 15.83 -6.93
CA LYS A 298 23.46 16.64 -7.97
C LYS A 298 22.68 15.77 -8.96
N THR A 299 23.26 14.66 -9.44
CA THR A 299 22.55 13.71 -10.31
C THR A 299 21.31 13.14 -9.64
N ILE A 300 21.43 12.68 -8.40
CA ILE A 300 20.30 12.13 -7.63
C ILE A 300 19.20 13.18 -7.51
N SER A 301 19.56 14.39 -7.05
CA SER A 301 18.60 15.48 -6.85
C SER A 301 17.89 15.88 -8.16
N LYS A 302 18.63 15.91 -9.29
CA LYS A 302 18.07 16.17 -10.63
C LYS A 302 17.02 15.13 -10.98
N LYS A 303 17.36 13.84 -10.91
CA LYS A 303 16.49 12.75 -11.36
C LYS A 303 15.28 12.54 -10.44
N LEU A 304 15.43 12.72 -9.13
CA LEU A 304 14.31 12.67 -8.20
C LEU A 304 13.30 13.80 -8.45
N LYS A 305 13.75 15.00 -8.82
CA LYS A 305 12.86 16.10 -9.24
C LYS A 305 12.18 15.81 -10.57
N GLU A 306 12.94 15.34 -11.56
CA GLU A 306 12.44 15.01 -12.89
C GLU A 306 11.31 13.99 -12.87
N TYR A 307 11.43 12.95 -12.04
CA TYR A 307 10.42 11.90 -11.94
C TYR A 307 9.37 12.12 -10.85
N HIS A 308 9.43 13.26 -10.14
CA HIS A 308 8.54 13.57 -9.01
C HIS A 308 8.52 12.42 -7.98
N ALA A 309 9.70 12.02 -7.51
CA ALA A 309 9.82 10.96 -6.52
C ALA A 309 9.17 11.37 -5.18
N GLU A 310 8.51 10.41 -4.54
CA GLU A 310 7.78 10.59 -3.28
C GLU A 310 8.41 9.73 -2.18
N ASN A 311 8.00 9.97 -0.92
CA ASN A 311 8.44 9.19 0.24
C ASN A 311 9.96 9.04 0.35
N ILE A 312 10.68 10.16 0.22
CA ILE A 312 12.15 10.18 0.20
C ILE A 312 12.69 10.14 1.63
N VAL A 313 13.39 9.08 1.98
CA VAL A 313 14.10 8.89 3.25
C VAL A 313 15.60 9.10 3.02
N VAL A 314 16.20 10.09 3.69
CA VAL A 314 17.64 10.33 3.58
C VAL A 314 18.34 9.93 4.88
N ASP A 315 19.25 8.95 4.79
CA ASP A 315 20.24 8.65 5.82
C ASP A 315 21.52 9.41 5.46
N PRO A 316 21.83 10.54 6.13
CA PRO A 316 22.85 11.48 5.68
C PRO A 316 24.28 10.95 5.76
N VAL A 317 24.49 9.76 6.34
CA VAL A 317 25.76 9.00 6.48
C VAL A 317 27.00 9.84 6.23
N MET A 318 27.40 10.63 7.22
CA MET A 318 28.56 11.52 7.10
C MET A 318 29.86 10.86 7.58
N VAL A 319 29.73 9.87 8.47
CA VAL A 319 30.85 9.15 9.12
C VAL A 319 30.54 7.66 9.11
N ALA A 320 31.52 6.82 8.77
CA ALA A 320 31.37 5.37 8.84
C ALA A 320 31.22 4.92 10.29
N THR A 321 30.57 3.77 10.52
CA THR A 321 30.54 3.11 11.84
C THR A 321 31.95 2.82 12.37
N SER A 322 32.94 2.67 11.48
CA SER A 322 34.37 2.52 11.81
C SER A 322 35.10 3.84 12.10
N GLY A 323 34.42 4.99 12.05
CA GLY A 323 34.96 6.32 12.38
C GLY A 323 35.64 7.08 11.23
N SER A 324 35.74 6.51 10.02
CA SER A 324 36.30 7.21 8.86
C SER A 324 35.32 8.24 8.29
N ARG A 325 35.78 9.48 8.02
CA ARG A 325 34.99 10.46 7.25
C ARG A 325 34.75 9.94 5.84
N LEU A 326 33.48 9.89 5.43
CA LEU A 326 33.06 9.33 4.14
C LEU A 326 32.73 10.40 3.09
N ILE A 327 32.59 11.66 3.51
CA ILE A 327 32.09 12.75 2.67
C ILE A 327 33.03 13.97 2.74
N SER A 328 33.22 14.63 1.61
CA SER A 328 33.94 15.92 1.54
C SER A 328 33.07 17.08 2.03
N GLU A 329 33.66 18.18 2.48
CA GLU A 329 32.91 19.37 2.92
C GLU A 329 31.98 19.92 1.81
N ASN A 330 32.44 19.93 0.56
CA ASN A 330 31.61 20.33 -0.59
C ASN A 330 30.40 19.42 -0.79
N ALA A 331 30.55 18.12 -0.53
CA ALA A 331 29.45 17.16 -0.64
C ALA A 331 28.45 17.32 0.52
N ILE A 332 28.88 17.71 1.73
CA ILE A 332 27.98 18.07 2.84
C ILE A 332 27.13 19.28 2.47
N GLU A 333 27.73 20.35 1.95
CA GLU A 333 26.97 21.55 1.54
C GLU A 333 26.01 21.26 0.38
N THR A 334 26.41 20.40 -0.55
CA THR A 334 25.52 19.95 -1.64
C THR A 334 24.37 19.11 -1.09
N LEU A 335 24.62 18.21 -0.13
CA LEU A 335 23.59 17.42 0.54
C LEU A 335 22.56 18.33 1.21
N LYS A 336 23.02 19.30 2.02
CA LYS A 336 22.19 20.28 2.74
C LYS A 336 21.31 21.10 1.81
N THR A 337 21.85 21.56 0.68
CA THR A 337 21.16 22.50 -0.22
C THR A 337 20.29 21.84 -1.28
N GLN A 338 20.63 20.62 -1.71
CA GLN A 338 19.94 19.95 -2.82
C GLN A 338 19.05 18.79 -2.39
N LEU A 339 19.48 18.00 -1.40
CA LEU A 339 18.86 16.70 -1.11
C LEU A 339 18.03 16.69 0.17
N LEU A 340 18.53 17.27 1.28
CA LEU A 340 17.76 17.34 2.53
C LEU A 340 16.40 18.05 2.36
N PRO A 341 16.28 19.13 1.55
CA PRO A 341 14.99 19.80 1.33
C PRO A 341 13.97 18.98 0.53
N MET A 342 14.40 17.90 -0.11
CA MET A 342 13.50 16.97 -0.82
C MET A 342 13.00 15.83 0.07
N ALA A 343 13.60 15.65 1.25
CA ALA A 343 13.34 14.49 2.09
C ALA A 343 11.96 14.60 2.77
N SER A 344 11.18 13.53 2.71
CA SER A 344 10.04 13.33 3.60
C SER A 344 10.51 13.21 5.06
N VAL A 345 11.63 12.51 5.27
CA VAL A 345 12.32 12.42 6.56
C VAL A 345 13.82 12.23 6.38
N ILE A 346 14.60 12.87 7.23
CA ILE A 346 16.03 12.59 7.38
C ILE A 346 16.29 11.85 8.68
N THR A 347 17.31 10.99 8.71
CA THR A 347 17.57 10.11 9.86
C THR A 347 18.97 10.28 10.48
N PRO A 348 19.41 11.49 10.87
CA PRO A 348 20.75 11.70 11.41
C PRO A 348 20.95 11.02 12.78
N ASN A 349 22.14 10.49 13.03
CA ASN A 349 22.60 10.19 14.40
C ASN A 349 23.02 11.48 15.14
N ILE A 350 23.39 11.39 16.42
CA ILE A 350 23.79 12.57 17.21
C ILE A 350 24.93 13.36 16.52
N PRO A 351 26.10 12.78 16.18
CA PRO A 351 27.16 13.53 15.50
C PRO A 351 26.71 14.19 14.19
N GLU A 352 25.89 13.51 13.39
CA GLU A 352 25.33 14.05 12.14
C GLU A 352 24.37 15.21 12.43
N ALA A 353 23.53 15.08 13.47
CA ALA A 353 22.60 16.12 13.88
C ALA A 353 23.34 17.36 14.42
N GLU A 354 24.47 17.18 15.11
CA GLU A 354 25.31 18.31 15.56
C GLU A 354 25.88 19.11 14.38
N VAL A 355 26.36 18.41 13.34
CA VAL A 355 26.85 19.04 12.12
C VAL A 355 25.73 19.76 11.35
N LEU A 356 24.56 19.16 11.28
CA LEU A 356 23.41 19.72 10.57
C LEU A 356 22.77 20.89 11.32
N ALA A 357 22.72 20.83 12.66
CA ALA A 357 22.12 21.87 13.49
C ALA A 357 23.10 22.98 13.88
N GLU A 358 24.38 22.80 13.57
CA GLU A 358 25.49 23.69 13.95
C GLU A 358 25.51 23.95 15.46
N MET A 359 25.28 22.90 16.26
CA MET A 359 25.25 22.94 17.72
C MET A 359 25.64 21.59 18.33
N GLU A 360 26.12 21.62 19.57
CA GLU A 360 26.38 20.40 20.34
C GLU A 360 25.08 19.86 20.97
N ILE A 361 24.99 18.53 21.10
CA ILE A 361 23.85 17.83 21.71
C ILE A 361 24.33 17.09 22.95
N ARG A 362 23.98 17.62 24.14
CA ARG A 362 24.42 17.06 25.43
C ARG A 362 23.26 16.57 26.30
N SER A 363 22.02 16.72 25.85
CA SER A 363 20.81 16.35 26.59
C SER A 363 19.62 16.07 25.67
N GLU A 364 18.55 15.48 26.21
CA GLU A 364 17.28 15.32 25.46
C GLU A 364 16.73 16.66 24.96
N LYS A 365 16.91 17.73 25.75
CA LYS A 365 16.45 19.07 25.37
C LYS A 365 17.23 19.61 24.18
N ASP A 366 18.54 19.40 24.16
CA ASP A 366 19.39 19.80 23.03
C ASP A 366 19.05 19.01 21.78
N MET A 367 18.69 17.73 21.93
CA MET A 367 18.26 16.88 20.81
C MET A 367 16.95 17.40 20.18
N VAL A 368 16.01 17.88 21.00
CA VAL A 368 14.78 18.55 20.51
C VAL A 368 15.12 19.84 19.78
N GLU A 369 15.98 20.68 20.36
CA GLU A 369 16.37 21.95 19.75
C GLU A 369 17.13 21.75 18.43
N ALA A 370 18.03 20.77 18.37
CA ALA A 370 18.75 20.42 17.15
C ALA A 370 17.78 19.92 16.07
N ALA A 371 16.88 18.98 16.39
CA ALA A 371 15.89 18.47 15.44
C ALA A 371 14.97 19.59 14.92
N LYS A 372 14.58 20.53 15.79
CA LYS A 372 13.83 21.72 15.42
C LYS A 372 14.60 22.62 14.45
N LYS A 373 15.85 22.98 14.77
CA LYS A 373 16.69 23.79 13.88
C LYS A 373 16.87 23.16 12.51
N ILE A 374 17.15 21.86 12.47
CA ILE A 374 17.31 21.12 11.22
C ILE A 374 16.00 21.15 10.41
N ASN A 375 14.86 20.93 11.05
CA ASN A 375 13.54 21.02 10.40
C ASN A 375 13.28 22.42 9.83
N GLU A 376 13.63 23.48 10.57
CA GLU A 376 13.47 24.87 10.13
C GLU A 376 14.40 25.24 8.97
N MET A 377 15.66 24.77 8.99
CA MET A 377 16.66 25.08 7.97
C MET A 377 16.43 24.31 6.66
N TYR A 378 16.01 23.05 6.74
CA TYR A 378 15.92 22.17 5.58
C TYR A 378 14.49 21.79 5.21
N HIS A 379 13.48 22.24 5.96
CA HIS A 379 12.05 22.02 5.67
C HIS A 379 11.64 20.55 5.51
N CYS A 380 12.29 19.64 6.24
CA CYS A 380 12.02 18.20 6.22
C CYS A 380 11.80 17.64 7.63
N ALA A 381 11.08 16.52 7.76
CA ALA A 381 10.96 15.86 9.06
C ALA A 381 12.31 15.30 9.51
N VAL A 382 12.58 15.31 10.81
CA VAL A 382 13.88 14.91 11.36
C VAL A 382 13.69 13.81 12.39
N LEU A 383 14.18 12.60 12.09
CA LEU A 383 14.32 11.53 13.07
C LEU A 383 15.75 11.52 13.60
N CYS A 384 15.99 12.25 14.68
CA CYS A 384 17.29 12.23 15.35
C CYS A 384 17.45 10.91 16.12
N LYS A 385 18.50 10.15 15.82
CA LYS A 385 18.77 8.83 16.42
C LYS A 385 19.66 8.99 17.66
N GLY A 386 19.22 8.51 18.82
CA GLY A 386 19.89 8.80 20.11
C GLY A 386 21.10 7.92 20.49
N GLY A 387 21.55 7.02 19.61
CA GLY A 387 22.50 5.95 19.93
C GLY A 387 23.79 6.31 20.70
N HIS A 388 24.28 5.32 21.47
CA HIS A 388 25.58 5.18 22.16
C HIS A 388 25.98 6.05 23.35
N SER A 389 25.39 7.23 23.62
CA SER A 389 25.97 8.11 24.67
C SER A 389 25.00 8.76 25.67
N LEU A 390 23.80 9.19 25.25
CA LEU A 390 22.95 10.07 26.07
C LEU A 390 21.56 9.53 26.37
N ASN A 391 20.98 8.70 25.49
CA ASN A 391 19.55 8.39 25.57
C ASN A 391 19.22 6.98 25.03
N ASP A 392 19.38 5.98 25.91
CA ASP A 392 19.31 4.53 25.69
C ASP A 392 18.30 4.08 24.60
N ALA A 393 18.75 3.95 23.34
CA ALA A 393 17.97 3.59 22.15
C ALA A 393 16.70 4.43 21.87
N ASN A 394 16.64 5.66 22.37
CA ASN A 394 15.53 6.58 22.20
C ASN A 394 15.76 7.47 20.97
N ASP A 395 14.78 7.51 20.07
CA ASP A 395 14.84 8.36 18.88
C ASP A 395 13.76 9.45 18.97
N LEU A 396 14.05 10.60 18.39
CA LEU A 396 13.16 11.76 18.40
C LEU A 396 12.77 12.13 16.98
N LEU A 397 11.47 12.09 16.69
CA LEU A 397 10.92 12.71 15.49
C LEU A 397 10.54 14.15 15.78
N TYR A 398 10.94 15.07 14.91
CA TYR A 398 10.40 16.42 14.85
C TYR A 398 9.75 16.66 13.48
N GLN A 399 8.46 16.96 13.47
CA GLN A 399 7.68 17.27 12.26
C GLN A 399 6.52 18.20 12.63
N ASN A 400 6.17 19.14 11.76
CA ASN A 400 5.01 20.03 11.92
C ASN A 400 4.98 20.77 13.28
N GLY A 401 6.15 21.19 13.77
CA GLY A 401 6.28 21.89 15.06
C GLY A 401 6.09 21.00 16.31
N LYS A 402 5.98 19.68 16.14
CA LYS A 402 5.78 18.71 17.22
C LYS A 402 6.97 17.77 17.34
N ALA A 403 7.37 17.50 18.58
CA ALA A 403 8.35 16.47 18.93
C ALA A 403 7.63 15.20 19.42
N THR A 404 7.96 14.04 18.83
CA THR A 404 7.44 12.72 19.21
C THR A 404 8.61 11.80 19.55
N TRP A 405 8.62 11.25 20.77
CA TRP A 405 9.66 10.33 21.23
C TRP A 405 9.30 8.88 20.96
N PHE A 406 10.23 8.15 20.35
CA PHE A 406 10.14 6.71 20.14
C PHE A 406 11.12 6.00 21.06
N ARG A 407 10.60 5.56 22.22
CA ARG A 407 11.41 4.95 23.27
C ARG A 407 11.74 3.50 22.92
N GLY A 408 13.01 3.12 23.06
CA GLY A 408 13.51 1.79 22.76
C GLY A 408 14.24 1.18 23.96
N LYS A 409 14.53 -0.12 23.88
CA LYS A 409 15.45 -0.78 24.83
C LYS A 409 16.75 -1.08 24.10
N ARG A 410 17.88 -0.81 24.74
CA ARG A 410 19.18 -1.21 24.20
C ARG A 410 19.31 -2.72 24.23
N ILE A 411 19.64 -3.30 23.08
CA ILE A 411 19.95 -4.71 22.94
C ILE A 411 21.47 -4.85 23.01
N ASN A 412 21.96 -5.72 23.91
CA ASN A 412 23.38 -5.97 24.05
C ASN A 412 23.88 -6.90 22.95
N ASN A 413 24.08 -6.34 21.76
CA ASN A 413 24.61 -7.04 20.59
C ASN A 413 25.84 -6.27 20.06
N PRO A 414 27.04 -6.88 19.97
CA PRO A 414 28.23 -6.25 19.39
C PRO A 414 28.18 -6.11 17.86
N ASN A 415 27.27 -6.83 17.21
CA ASN A 415 27.08 -6.88 15.76
C ASN A 415 26.03 -5.84 15.33
N THR A 416 26.48 -4.58 15.25
CA THR A 416 25.65 -3.41 14.90
C THR A 416 25.99 -2.86 13.50
N HIS A 417 26.69 -3.65 12.67
CA HIS A 417 27.00 -3.21 11.32
C HIS A 417 25.70 -3.08 10.51
N GLY A 418 25.48 -1.91 9.91
CA GLY A 418 24.29 -1.62 9.10
C GLY A 418 23.03 -1.17 9.86
N THR A 419 23.09 -0.88 11.16
CA THR A 419 21.91 -0.43 11.95
C THR A 419 21.22 0.80 11.33
N GLY A 420 21.98 1.82 10.91
CA GLY A 420 21.41 3.02 10.27
C GLY A 420 20.73 2.75 8.94
N CYS A 421 21.39 1.98 8.06
CA CYS A 421 20.84 1.59 6.76
C CYS A 421 19.56 0.75 6.91
N THR A 422 19.54 -0.16 7.88
CA THR A 422 18.38 -1.00 8.18
C THR A 422 17.20 -0.17 8.67
N LEU A 423 17.42 0.75 9.63
CA LEU A 423 16.34 1.59 10.14
C LEU A 423 15.72 2.45 9.03
N SER A 424 16.54 3.17 8.27
CA SER A 424 16.07 4.05 7.19
C SER A 424 15.37 3.27 6.07
N SER A 425 15.85 2.08 5.72
CA SER A 425 15.20 1.21 4.72
C SER A 425 13.87 0.63 5.21
N ALA A 426 13.75 0.30 6.50
CA ALA A 426 12.49 -0.13 7.08
C ALA A 426 11.47 1.02 7.14
N ILE A 427 11.91 2.26 7.42
CA ILE A 427 11.04 3.44 7.33
C ILE A 427 10.55 3.63 5.89
N ALA A 428 11.45 3.63 4.90
CA ALA A 428 11.08 3.78 3.50
C ALA A 428 10.10 2.69 3.03
N SER A 429 10.27 1.46 3.51
CA SER A 429 9.36 0.35 3.20
C SER A 429 7.97 0.55 3.78
N ASN A 430 7.84 1.11 4.98
CA ASN A 430 6.52 1.36 5.57
C ASN A 430 5.86 2.61 4.97
N LEU A 431 6.62 3.63 4.57
CA LEU A 431 6.10 4.74 3.76
C LEU A 431 5.60 4.28 2.39
N ALA A 432 6.33 3.39 1.70
CA ALA A 432 5.89 2.77 0.45
C ALA A 432 4.55 2.03 0.58
N LYS A 433 4.29 1.47 1.77
CA LYS A 433 3.02 0.80 2.13
C LYS A 433 1.90 1.77 2.53
N GLY A 434 2.15 3.08 2.53
CA GLY A 434 1.16 4.12 2.84
C GLY A 434 0.95 4.36 4.33
N TYR A 435 1.79 3.81 5.22
CA TYR A 435 1.71 4.13 6.64
C TYR A 435 2.13 5.58 6.90
N SER A 436 1.57 6.20 7.94
CA SER A 436 2.02 7.52 8.39
C SER A 436 3.52 7.49 8.78
N LEU A 437 4.18 8.65 8.81
CA LEU A 437 5.58 8.70 9.20
C LEU A 437 5.80 8.18 10.63
N GLU A 438 4.94 8.54 11.58
CA GLU A 438 5.03 8.07 12.97
C GLU A 438 4.89 6.53 13.04
N GLU A 439 3.91 5.94 12.34
CA GLU A 439 3.71 4.49 12.29
C GLU A 439 4.86 3.77 11.58
N SER A 440 5.38 4.37 10.51
CA SER A 440 6.53 3.84 9.77
C SER A 440 7.78 3.75 10.64
N ILE A 441 8.01 4.76 11.49
CA ILE A 441 9.12 4.77 12.45
C ILE A 441 8.90 3.74 13.55
N HIS A 442 7.68 3.65 14.10
CA HIS A 442 7.34 2.66 15.10
C HIS A 442 7.63 1.23 14.62
N ARG A 443 7.11 0.88 13.43
CA ARG A 443 7.34 -0.43 12.79
C ARG A 443 8.82 -0.70 12.50
N ALA A 444 9.54 0.30 12.00
CA ALA A 444 10.96 0.18 11.73
C ALA A 444 11.78 -0.10 13.01
N LYS A 445 11.43 0.53 14.13
CA LYS A 445 12.06 0.28 15.43
C LYS A 445 11.74 -1.11 15.99
N GLU A 446 10.52 -1.60 15.81
CA GLU A 446 10.20 -2.99 16.18
C GLU A 446 11.01 -4.00 15.36
N TYR A 447 11.07 -3.80 14.05
CA TYR A 447 11.81 -4.67 13.14
C TYR A 447 13.31 -4.70 13.47
N ILE A 448 13.95 -3.54 13.65
CA ILE A 448 15.38 -3.48 13.95
C ILE A 448 15.71 -4.10 15.33
N SER A 449 14.79 -3.97 16.29
CA SER A 449 14.94 -4.61 17.60
C SER A 449 14.92 -6.14 17.46
N GLY A 450 14.04 -6.70 16.63
CA GLY A 450 14.04 -8.12 16.32
C GLY A 450 15.31 -8.60 15.62
N ALA A 451 15.77 -7.85 14.61
CA ALA A 451 17.00 -8.16 13.87
C ALA A 451 18.26 -8.15 14.76
N LEU A 452 18.33 -7.23 15.72
CA LEU A 452 19.38 -7.18 16.72
C LEU A 452 19.26 -8.33 17.73
N ALA A 453 18.05 -8.67 18.17
CA ALA A 453 17.81 -9.74 19.15
C ALA A 453 18.09 -11.15 18.62
N ALA A 454 18.10 -11.33 17.29
CA ALA A 454 18.45 -12.59 16.64
C ALA A 454 19.94 -12.97 16.75
N MET A 455 20.82 -12.05 17.17
CA MET A 455 22.22 -12.31 17.53
C MET A 455 23.03 -13.05 16.45
N LEU A 456 22.85 -12.70 15.18
CA LEU A 456 23.70 -13.21 14.10
C LEU A 456 25.16 -12.85 14.37
N ASP A 457 26.05 -13.84 14.29
CA ASP A 457 27.46 -13.68 14.61
C ASP A 457 28.34 -14.15 13.45
N LEU A 458 28.72 -13.21 12.59
CA LEU A 458 29.52 -13.46 11.40
C LEU A 458 30.67 -12.45 11.31
N GLY A 459 31.81 -12.92 10.80
CA GLY A 459 32.99 -12.10 10.58
C GLY A 459 33.96 -12.08 11.76
N LYS A 460 34.88 -11.11 11.77
CA LYS A 460 35.94 -10.97 12.79
C LYS A 460 35.93 -9.61 13.50
N GLY A 461 35.07 -8.69 13.07
CA GLY A 461 34.89 -7.37 13.67
C GLY A 461 33.44 -7.16 14.08
N SER A 462 32.87 -5.97 13.83
CA SER A 462 31.44 -5.76 14.07
C SER A 462 30.64 -6.43 12.95
N GLY A 463 29.94 -7.52 13.30
CA GLY A 463 29.13 -8.31 12.38
C GLY A 463 27.82 -7.64 11.97
N PRO A 464 27.14 -8.18 10.94
CA PRO A 464 25.82 -7.73 10.52
C PRO A 464 24.71 -8.20 11.45
N MET A 465 23.57 -7.53 11.40
CA MET A 465 22.33 -7.99 12.04
C MET A 465 21.64 -9.08 11.20
N ASP A 466 20.74 -9.86 11.81
CA ASP A 466 19.90 -10.80 11.06
C ASP A 466 18.72 -10.06 10.43
N HIS A 467 18.87 -9.66 9.17
CA HIS A 467 17.80 -8.99 8.42
C HIS A 467 16.65 -9.97 8.07
N GLY A 468 16.92 -11.27 8.09
CA GLY A 468 15.97 -12.31 7.68
C GLY A 468 15.22 -12.96 8.86
N PHE A 469 15.42 -12.49 10.09
CA PHE A 469 14.92 -13.13 11.32
C PHE A 469 13.40 -13.41 11.29
N GLU A 470 12.64 -12.61 10.56
CA GLU A 470 11.18 -12.74 10.42
C GLU A 470 10.73 -12.62 8.95
N ILE A 471 11.48 -13.18 8.00
CA ILE A 471 11.20 -13.04 6.54
C ILE A 471 9.84 -13.59 6.09
N ARG A 472 9.20 -14.46 6.89
CA ARG A 472 7.84 -14.99 6.67
C ARG A 472 6.83 -14.56 7.73
N GLY A 473 7.17 -13.61 8.60
CA GLY A 473 6.30 -13.18 9.70
C GLY A 473 5.62 -11.84 9.45
N ARG A 474 5.28 -11.13 10.55
CA ARG A 474 4.35 -9.98 10.55
C ARG A 474 4.78 -8.77 9.72
N PHE A 475 6.06 -8.70 9.33
CA PHE A 475 6.62 -7.60 8.56
C PHE A 475 6.51 -7.81 7.05
N GLY A 476 6.34 -9.06 6.59
CA GLY A 476 6.29 -9.42 5.16
C GLY A 476 4.90 -9.46 4.54
N ILE A 477 3.84 -9.30 5.34
CA ILE A 477 2.42 -9.34 4.93
C ILE A 477 1.89 -7.94 4.66
#